data_AF-A0A1V0UPK1-F1
#
_entry.id   AF-A0A1V0UPK1-F1
#
_cell.length_a   1.000
_cell.length_b   1.000
_cell.length_c   1.000
_cell.angle_alpha   90.00
_cell.angle_beta   90.00
_cell.angle_gamma   90.00
#
_symmetry.space_group_name_H-M   'P 1'
#
loop_
_entity.id
_entity.type
_entity.pdbx_description
1 polymer ?
#
loop_
_entity_poly.entity_id
_entity_poly.type
_entity_poly.pdbx_seq_one_letter_code
_entity_poly.pdbx_strand_id
1 'polypeptide(L)'
;MAAQESINPSKPKLNFSDQFKTSFLPMSSIDPVSGQITFIKEREFSKVSKGYTYFQENDILFAKITPCMENGNTVIAKGMLNKFGFGSTEFYVLRPSNIVEGRFIYYLLRSEKFRKEAKAVMSGAVGQQRVPKKFLIDYPLCLPPLNEQKRIADKIESLFAKMDIAKRLIDEAKESFELRRAAILDKAFRGELTKEWRLSQVEILPNLETKIPYGWKHVILSDVVQVNPRRTKLQHISDEQECTFVPMGAVSEISGTIEEPEVKSFVIVKKGYTYFEENDIIFAKITPCMENGKTALASKLINGFGFGSTEFHVIRAKQHINNKYIYFLLRSSKFRYEAKMHMTGAVGWMGYTKLDRKIKG
;
A
#
# COMPACT_ATOMS: atom_id res chain seq x y z
N MET A 1 44.71 13.41 -17.26
CA MET A 1 44.87 14.21 -16.02
C MET A 1 43.59 14.96 -15.59
N ALA A 2 42.71 15.42 -16.49
CA ALA A 2 41.51 16.18 -16.11
C ALA A 2 40.37 15.39 -15.40
N ALA A 3 40.25 14.07 -15.59
CA ALA A 3 39.14 13.27 -15.02
C ALA A 3 39.25 13.04 -13.49
N GLN A 4 40.44 13.20 -12.91
CA GLN A 4 40.67 12.94 -11.49
C GLN A 4 40.18 14.09 -10.60
N GLU A 5 40.08 15.30 -11.15
CA GLU A 5 39.64 16.52 -10.45
C GLU A 5 38.10 16.65 -10.38
N SER A 6 37.36 15.94 -11.23
CA SER A 6 35.89 15.98 -11.26
C SER A 6 35.21 15.06 -10.24
N ILE A 7 35.93 14.08 -9.66
CA ILE A 7 35.39 13.15 -8.64
C ILE A 7 36.01 13.46 -7.27
N ASN A 8 35.15 13.81 -6.32
CA ASN A 8 35.47 14.39 -5.02
C ASN A 8 36.33 15.65 -5.17
N PRO A 9 35.79 16.72 -5.80
CA PRO A 9 36.51 17.98 -5.91
C PRO A 9 36.94 18.50 -4.54
N SER A 10 38.15 19.03 -4.47
CA SER A 10 38.70 19.58 -3.23
C SER A 10 37.80 20.71 -2.70
N LYS A 11 37.55 20.69 -1.39
CA LYS A 11 36.83 21.77 -0.72
C LYS A 11 37.64 23.07 -0.87
N PRO A 12 37.06 24.18 -1.39
CA PRO A 12 37.74 25.46 -1.44
C PRO A 12 38.00 26.01 -0.02
N LYS A 13 38.87 27.01 0.09
CA LYS A 13 39.00 27.77 1.35
C LYS A 13 37.70 28.53 1.58
N LEU A 14 36.99 28.18 2.64
CA LEU A 14 35.73 28.79 3.06
C LEU A 14 35.94 29.49 4.40
N ASN A 15 35.81 30.82 4.42
CA ASN A 15 35.99 31.64 5.61
C ASN A 15 34.62 32.16 6.07
N PHE A 16 33.79 31.27 6.62
CA PHE A 16 32.50 31.63 7.21
C PHE A 16 32.60 31.63 8.73
N SER A 17 31.72 32.39 9.40
CA SER A 17 31.59 32.33 10.86
C SER A 17 31.08 30.95 11.30
N ASP A 18 31.35 30.57 12.55
CA ASP A 18 30.99 29.25 13.06
C ASP A 18 29.48 28.97 13.02
N GLN A 19 28.67 30.00 13.23
CA GLN A 19 27.20 29.97 13.24
C GLN A 19 26.59 30.08 11.83
N PHE A 20 27.41 30.26 10.79
CA PHE A 20 26.93 30.36 9.42
C PHE A 20 26.15 29.10 9.05
N LYS A 21 24.89 29.26 8.61
CA LYS A 21 24.05 28.12 8.25
C LYS A 21 24.37 27.61 6.85
N THR A 22 24.43 26.28 6.70
CA THR A 22 24.66 25.60 5.43
C THR A 22 23.76 24.37 5.32
N SER A 23 23.53 23.92 4.08
CA SER A 23 22.78 22.70 3.80
C SER A 23 23.57 21.45 4.19
N PHE A 24 22.86 20.50 4.76
CA PHE A 24 23.36 19.18 5.12
C PHE A 24 22.47 18.08 4.54
N LEU A 25 23.06 17.18 3.77
CA LEU A 25 22.38 16.03 3.16
C LEU A 25 22.83 14.71 3.82
N PRO A 26 22.04 14.15 4.77
CA PRO A 26 22.28 12.79 5.23
C PRO A 26 21.92 11.77 4.15
N MET A 27 22.42 10.54 4.25
CA MET A 27 22.10 9.49 3.28
C MET A 27 20.60 9.17 3.21
N SER A 28 19.87 9.34 4.32
CA SER A 28 18.43 9.11 4.42
C SER A 28 17.56 10.20 3.78
N SER A 29 18.16 11.30 3.29
CA SER A 29 17.42 12.35 2.60
C SER A 29 17.28 12.13 1.10
N ILE A 30 17.67 10.96 0.60
CA ILE A 30 17.56 10.60 -0.81
C ILE A 30 16.54 9.48 -0.92
N ASP A 31 15.51 9.69 -1.73
CA ASP A 31 14.61 8.61 -2.13
C ASP A 31 15.30 7.76 -3.22
N PRO A 32 15.57 6.47 -2.97
CA PRO A 32 16.19 5.59 -3.96
C PRO A 32 15.40 5.45 -5.27
N VAL A 33 14.06 5.56 -5.21
CA VAL A 33 13.17 5.29 -6.35
C VAL A 33 13.05 6.50 -7.25
N SER A 34 12.73 7.68 -6.71
CA SER A 34 12.70 8.90 -7.52
C SER A 34 14.09 9.50 -7.75
N GLY A 35 15.06 9.22 -6.87
CA GLY A 35 16.40 9.83 -6.87
C GLY A 35 16.37 11.32 -6.58
N GLN A 36 15.36 11.78 -5.85
CA GLN A 36 15.18 13.17 -5.43
C GLN A 36 15.56 13.35 -3.95
N ILE A 37 15.83 14.60 -3.58
CA ILE A 37 16.05 15.00 -2.19
C ILE A 37 14.68 15.09 -1.51
N THR A 38 14.45 14.31 -0.47
CA THR A 38 13.20 14.31 0.30
C THR A 38 13.15 15.44 1.33
N PHE A 39 14.31 15.81 1.88
CA PHE A 39 14.46 16.96 2.80
C PHE A 39 15.91 17.44 2.82
N ILE A 40 16.13 18.70 3.21
CA ILE A 40 17.47 19.27 3.42
C ILE A 40 17.55 19.70 4.89
N LYS A 41 18.61 19.31 5.60
CA LYS A 41 18.83 19.79 6.97
C LYS A 41 19.67 21.07 6.92
N GLU A 42 19.34 22.05 7.75
CA GLU A 42 20.24 23.17 8.01
C GLU A 42 21.17 22.81 9.18
N ARG A 43 22.47 23.09 9.04
CA ARG A 43 23.45 22.96 10.11
C ARG A 43 24.40 24.15 10.12
N GLU A 44 24.94 24.45 11.29
CA GLU A 44 26.02 25.40 11.47
C GLU A 44 27.31 24.91 10.78
N PHE A 45 28.02 25.82 10.14
CA PHE A 45 29.25 25.54 9.39
C PHE A 45 30.31 24.88 10.26
N SER A 46 30.48 25.32 11.51
CA SER A 46 31.42 24.72 12.46
C SER A 46 31.18 23.21 12.68
N LYS A 47 29.91 22.75 12.61
CA LYS A 47 29.50 21.36 12.84
C LYS A 47 29.70 20.45 11.62
N VAL A 48 29.84 21.02 10.43
CA VAL A 48 29.92 20.24 9.18
C VAL A 48 31.19 20.50 8.36
N SER A 49 31.94 21.55 8.67
CA SER A 49 33.16 21.95 7.95
C SER A 49 34.27 20.89 7.99
N LYS A 50 34.24 19.99 8.99
CA LYS A 50 35.16 18.85 9.17
C LYS A 50 34.37 17.54 9.27
N GLY A 51 34.91 16.44 8.74
CA GLY A 51 34.33 15.11 8.86
C GLY A 51 33.14 14.81 7.94
N TYR A 52 32.84 15.70 6.99
CA TYR A 52 31.77 15.53 6.00
C TYR A 52 32.24 15.89 4.60
N THR A 53 31.52 15.39 3.60
CA THR A 53 31.84 15.59 2.19
C THR A 53 31.26 16.91 1.70
N TYR A 54 32.12 17.83 1.24
CA TYR A 54 31.69 19.07 0.61
C TYR A 54 31.16 18.84 -0.80
N PHE A 55 30.10 19.54 -1.17
CA PHE A 55 29.59 19.58 -2.55
C PHE A 55 28.97 20.95 -2.86
N GLN A 56 28.76 21.23 -4.13
CA GLN A 56 28.13 22.45 -4.65
C GLN A 56 26.77 22.14 -5.29
N GLU A 57 25.99 23.20 -5.49
CA GLU A 57 24.78 23.14 -6.30
C GLU A 57 25.07 22.51 -7.68
N ASN A 58 24.19 21.60 -8.10
CA ASN A 58 24.30 20.79 -9.32
C ASN A 58 25.40 19.72 -9.35
N ASP A 59 26.17 19.53 -8.27
CA ASP A 59 27.00 18.33 -8.15
C ASP A 59 26.11 17.08 -8.03
N ILE A 60 26.61 15.96 -8.55
CA ILE A 60 25.94 14.66 -8.45
C ILE A 60 26.53 13.91 -7.26
N LEU A 61 25.69 13.56 -6.30
CA LEU A 61 26.06 12.80 -5.12
C LEU A 61 25.69 11.34 -5.35
N PHE A 62 26.68 10.47 -5.44
CA PHE A 62 26.52 9.03 -5.63
C PHE A 62 26.87 8.30 -4.34
N ALA A 63 25.92 7.56 -3.76
CA ALA A 63 26.19 6.74 -2.59
C ALA A 63 27.14 5.60 -2.95
N LYS A 64 28.23 5.44 -2.20
CA LYS A 64 29.22 4.39 -2.46
C LYS A 64 29.05 3.14 -1.61
N ILE A 65 28.22 3.17 -0.56
CA ILE A 65 28.11 2.10 0.44
C ILE A 65 26.82 1.27 0.30
N THR A 66 26.86 0.00 0.69
CA THR A 66 25.66 -0.83 0.87
C THR A 66 24.81 -0.37 2.06
N PRO A 67 23.47 -0.46 2.00
CA PRO A 67 22.65 -0.83 0.83
C PRO A 67 22.36 0.37 -0.09
N CYS A 68 22.81 1.58 0.25
CA CYS A 68 22.40 2.82 -0.39
C CYS A 68 22.78 2.88 -1.89
N MET A 69 23.98 2.41 -2.25
CA MET A 69 24.39 2.30 -3.64
C MET A 69 23.49 1.34 -4.43
N GLU A 70 23.22 0.18 -3.85
CA GLU A 70 22.40 -0.88 -4.46
C GLU A 70 20.97 -0.41 -4.70
N ASN A 71 20.42 0.34 -3.75
CA ASN A 71 19.08 0.93 -3.86
C ASN A 71 19.02 2.10 -4.86
N GLY A 72 20.17 2.61 -5.30
CA GLY A 72 20.23 3.70 -6.28
C GLY A 72 20.13 5.09 -5.66
N ASN A 73 20.59 5.26 -4.41
CA ASN A 73 20.71 6.56 -3.74
C ASN A 73 21.76 7.43 -4.45
N THR A 74 21.34 8.05 -5.54
CA THR A 74 22.08 9.04 -6.31
C THR A 74 21.19 10.24 -6.51
N VAL A 75 21.73 11.43 -6.38
CA VAL A 75 20.96 12.68 -6.44
C VAL A 75 21.76 13.80 -7.06
N ILE A 76 21.09 14.74 -7.72
CA ILE A 76 21.68 16.04 -8.08
C ILE A 76 21.41 17.00 -6.94
N ALA A 77 22.45 17.61 -6.38
CA ALA A 77 22.34 18.56 -5.28
C ALA A 77 21.63 19.83 -5.76
N LYS A 78 20.30 19.88 -5.61
CA LYS A 78 19.47 21.03 -5.98
C LYS A 78 18.82 21.69 -4.77
N GLY A 79 18.75 23.02 -4.78
CA GLY A 79 18.11 23.81 -3.73
C GLY A 79 18.95 23.97 -2.47
N MET A 80 20.28 23.98 -2.61
CA MET A 80 21.17 24.13 -1.45
C MET A 80 21.20 25.59 -0.97
N LEU A 81 21.12 25.75 0.35
CA LEU A 81 21.35 27.02 1.01
C LEU A 81 22.73 27.53 0.65
N ASN A 82 22.82 28.75 0.13
CA ASN A 82 24.06 29.38 -0.34
C ASN A 82 24.77 28.64 -1.50
N LYS A 83 24.05 27.79 -2.26
CA LYS A 83 24.57 27.02 -3.42
C LYS A 83 25.69 26.02 -3.08
N PHE A 84 25.83 25.61 -1.83
CA PHE A 84 26.72 24.53 -1.43
C PHE A 84 26.21 23.81 -0.19
N GLY A 85 26.77 22.64 0.08
CA GLY A 85 26.42 21.89 1.28
C GLY A 85 27.47 20.88 1.69
N PHE A 86 27.13 20.15 2.74
CA PHE A 86 27.90 19.04 3.28
C PHE A 86 27.05 17.80 3.35
N GLY A 87 27.62 16.65 3.03
CA GLY A 87 26.92 15.37 3.00
C GLY A 87 27.66 14.30 3.78
N SER A 88 27.02 13.14 3.88
CA SER A 88 27.71 11.95 4.39
C SER A 88 29.06 11.72 3.71
N THR A 89 30.03 11.21 4.47
CA THR A 89 31.31 10.73 3.95
C THR A 89 31.16 9.56 2.98
N GLU A 90 29.97 8.94 2.95
CA GLU A 90 29.60 7.84 2.08
C GLU A 90 29.14 8.27 0.67
N PHE A 91 29.26 9.55 0.34
CA PHE A 91 29.10 10.04 -1.04
C PHE A 91 30.42 10.08 -1.81
N TYR A 92 30.36 9.73 -3.09
CA TYR A 92 31.21 10.34 -4.10
C TYR A 92 30.50 11.56 -4.68
N VAL A 93 31.24 12.65 -4.85
CA VAL A 93 30.75 13.89 -5.47
C VAL A 93 31.30 13.95 -6.88
N LEU A 94 30.43 13.97 -7.88
CA LEU A 94 30.82 14.11 -9.28
C LEU A 94 30.40 15.50 -9.75
N ARG A 95 31.37 16.30 -10.16
CA ARG A 95 31.15 17.63 -10.73
C ARG A 95 31.27 17.56 -12.25
N PRO A 96 30.16 17.69 -13.00
CA PRO A 96 30.19 17.71 -14.45
C PRO A 96 31.06 18.86 -14.97
N SER A 97 31.81 18.60 -16.04
CA SER A 97 32.54 19.64 -16.78
C SER A 97 31.61 20.30 -17.82
N ASN A 98 32.07 21.37 -18.46
CA ASN A 98 31.27 22.16 -19.40
C ASN A 98 30.79 21.39 -20.65
N ILE A 99 31.39 20.22 -20.95
CA ILE A 99 31.00 19.36 -22.08
C ILE A 99 30.05 18.23 -21.68
N VAL A 100 29.64 18.19 -20.41
CA VAL A 100 28.81 17.13 -19.84
C VAL A 100 27.53 17.72 -19.25
N GLU A 101 26.38 17.20 -19.67
CA GLU A 101 25.09 17.47 -19.05
C GLU A 101 24.97 16.63 -17.76
N GLY A 102 24.85 17.28 -16.61
CA GLY A 102 24.80 16.60 -15.31
C GLY A 102 23.64 15.61 -15.19
N ARG A 103 22.48 15.91 -15.77
CA ARG A 103 21.32 15.00 -15.77
C ARG A 103 21.60 13.69 -16.49
N PHE A 104 22.40 13.72 -17.56
CA PHE A 104 22.78 12.52 -18.31
C PHE A 104 23.62 11.57 -17.44
N ILE A 105 24.64 12.09 -16.75
CA ILE A 105 25.46 11.30 -15.82
C ILE A 105 24.61 10.79 -14.65
N TYR A 106 23.74 11.64 -14.10
CA TYR A 106 22.82 11.23 -13.05
C TYR A 106 21.97 10.02 -13.45
N TYR A 107 21.35 10.03 -14.64
CA TYR A 107 20.57 8.89 -15.12
C TYR A 107 21.41 7.66 -15.43
N LEU A 108 22.62 7.84 -15.95
CA LEU A 108 23.58 6.75 -16.17
C LEU A 108 23.89 6.02 -14.85
N LEU A 109 24.25 6.75 -13.79
CA LEU A 109 24.60 6.18 -12.49
C LEU A 109 23.44 5.43 -11.83
N ARG A 110 22.19 5.81 -12.16
CA ARG A 110 20.98 5.15 -11.66
C ARG A 110 20.54 3.96 -12.51
N SER A 111 21.06 3.84 -13.72
CA SER A 111 20.75 2.71 -14.61
C SER A 111 21.07 1.37 -13.94
N GLU A 112 20.24 0.37 -14.22
CA GLU A 112 20.42 -0.97 -13.67
C GLU A 112 21.78 -1.57 -14.05
N LYS A 113 22.20 -1.36 -15.31
CA LYS A 113 23.50 -1.81 -15.80
C LYS A 113 24.64 -1.28 -14.95
N PHE A 114 24.70 0.04 -14.77
CA PHE A 114 25.74 0.68 -13.96
C PHE A 114 25.74 0.16 -12.52
N ARG A 115 24.55 0.08 -11.89
CA ARG A 115 24.44 -0.40 -10.49
C ARG A 115 24.87 -1.86 -10.34
N LYS A 116 24.58 -2.73 -11.31
CA LYS A 116 25.05 -4.13 -11.30
C LYS A 116 26.57 -4.22 -11.39
N GLU A 117 27.18 -3.45 -12.30
CA GLU A 117 28.63 -3.40 -12.47
C GLU A 117 29.31 -2.83 -11.21
N ALA A 118 28.75 -1.76 -10.63
CA ALA A 118 29.22 -1.17 -9.38
C ALA A 118 29.13 -2.14 -8.20
N LYS A 119 28.02 -2.90 -8.11
CA LYS A 119 27.81 -3.93 -7.08
C LYS A 119 28.85 -5.05 -7.16
N ALA A 120 29.19 -5.49 -8.37
CA ALA A 120 30.13 -6.59 -8.59
C ALA A 120 31.55 -6.29 -8.10
N VAL A 121 31.93 -5.01 -7.98
CA VAL A 121 33.27 -4.59 -7.55
C VAL A 121 33.30 -4.05 -6.12
N MET A 122 32.19 -4.11 -5.38
CA MET A 122 32.15 -3.63 -4.00
C MET A 122 33.04 -4.49 -3.10
N SER A 123 33.76 -3.84 -2.19
CA SER A 123 34.64 -4.51 -1.25
C SER A 123 34.45 -4.01 0.19
N GLY A 124 34.82 -4.83 1.17
CA GLY A 124 34.63 -4.56 2.59
C GLY A 124 33.80 -5.64 3.30
N ALA A 125 33.52 -5.43 4.59
CA ALA A 125 32.72 -6.35 5.40
C ALA A 125 31.26 -6.39 4.92
N VAL A 126 30.58 -7.52 5.16
CA VAL A 126 29.17 -7.73 4.81
C VAL A 126 28.31 -6.60 5.40
N GLY A 127 27.47 -5.96 4.56
CA GLY A 127 26.64 -4.82 4.95
C GLY A 127 27.36 -3.47 5.04
N GLN A 128 28.69 -3.42 4.88
CA GLN A 128 29.52 -2.21 4.88
C GLN A 128 30.46 -2.19 3.67
N GLN A 129 30.04 -2.76 2.56
CA GLN A 129 30.85 -2.79 1.34
C GLN A 129 30.77 -1.44 0.64
N ARG A 130 31.84 -1.06 -0.06
CA ARG A 130 31.95 0.21 -0.78
C ARG A 130 32.39 0.00 -2.22
N VAL A 131 31.84 0.81 -3.13
CA VAL A 131 32.35 0.95 -4.49
C VAL A 131 33.72 1.64 -4.43
N PRO A 132 34.80 1.03 -4.95
CA PRO A 132 36.10 1.67 -4.99
C PRO A 132 36.08 2.92 -5.90
N LYS A 133 36.77 4.00 -5.51
CA LYS A 133 36.83 5.23 -6.32
C LYS A 133 37.37 4.95 -7.73
N LYS A 134 38.32 4.01 -7.83
CA LYS A 134 38.93 3.55 -9.08
C LYS A 134 37.90 3.06 -10.10
N PHE A 135 36.85 2.37 -9.65
CA PHE A 135 35.76 1.93 -10.54
C PHE A 135 35.11 3.10 -11.28
N LEU A 136 34.84 4.22 -10.59
CA LEU A 136 34.24 5.41 -11.21
C LEU A 136 35.21 6.11 -12.17
N ILE A 137 36.50 6.13 -11.84
CA ILE A 137 37.54 6.76 -12.66
C ILE A 137 37.74 5.99 -13.97
N ASP A 138 37.74 4.66 -13.89
CA ASP A 138 38.04 3.78 -15.01
C ASP A 138 36.78 3.34 -15.79
N TYR A 139 35.58 3.80 -15.38
CA TYR A 139 34.33 3.37 -15.98
C TYR A 139 34.24 3.76 -17.47
N PRO A 140 34.14 2.80 -18.40
CA PRO A 140 34.05 3.11 -19.82
C PRO A 140 32.68 3.71 -20.16
N LEU A 141 32.67 4.97 -20.60
CA LEU A 141 31.47 5.69 -21.00
C LEU A 141 31.55 6.11 -22.47
N CYS A 142 30.52 5.75 -23.24
CA CYS A 142 30.26 6.38 -24.54
C CYS A 142 29.56 7.72 -24.30
N LEU A 143 30.30 8.84 -24.44
CA LEU A 143 29.75 10.18 -24.22
C LEU A 143 29.23 10.77 -25.53
N PRO A 144 27.90 10.91 -25.72
CA PRO A 144 27.36 11.53 -26.93
C PRO A 144 27.59 13.05 -26.91
N PRO A 145 27.39 13.77 -28.03
CA PRO A 145 27.49 15.23 -28.07
C PRO A 145 26.57 15.90 -27.05
N LEU A 146 26.96 17.07 -26.52
CA LEU A 146 26.23 17.74 -25.42
C LEU A 146 24.73 17.94 -25.70
N ASN A 147 24.36 18.30 -26.93
CA ASN A 147 22.95 18.46 -27.31
C ASN A 147 22.19 17.12 -27.27
N GLU A 148 22.85 16.02 -27.63
CA GLU A 148 22.25 14.69 -27.55
C GLU A 148 22.12 14.23 -26.10
N GLN A 149 23.10 14.53 -25.23
CA GLN A 149 22.99 14.27 -23.79
C GLN A 149 21.76 14.97 -23.19
N LYS A 150 21.54 16.24 -23.55
CA LYS A 150 20.35 17.01 -23.15
C LYS A 150 19.06 16.38 -23.66
N ARG A 151 19.01 16.03 -24.96
CA ARG A 151 17.84 15.38 -25.57
C ARG A 151 17.48 14.07 -24.87
N ILE A 152 18.48 13.26 -24.52
CA ILE A 152 18.29 12.02 -23.76
C ILE A 152 17.72 12.32 -22.37
N ALA A 153 18.33 13.25 -21.63
CA ALA A 153 17.87 13.62 -20.29
C ALA A 153 16.43 14.15 -20.30
N ASP A 154 16.10 15.07 -21.22
CA ASP A 154 14.77 15.64 -21.37
C ASP A 154 13.74 14.56 -21.73
N LYS A 155 14.11 13.58 -22.56
CA LYS A 155 13.24 12.47 -22.91
C LYS A 155 12.95 11.56 -21.71
N ILE A 156 13.96 11.27 -20.88
CA ILE A 156 13.80 10.49 -19.65
C ILE A 156 12.88 11.23 -18.68
N GLU A 157 13.12 12.52 -18.43
CA GLU A 157 12.28 13.34 -17.54
C GLU A 157 10.83 13.39 -18.03
N SER A 158 10.60 13.56 -19.33
CA SER A 158 9.26 13.54 -19.94
C SER A 158 8.55 12.20 -19.74
N LEU A 159 9.27 11.08 -19.86
CA LEU A 159 8.69 9.74 -19.66
C LEU A 159 8.34 9.50 -18.19
N PHE A 160 9.21 9.89 -17.26
CA PHE A 160 8.92 9.79 -15.83
C PHE A 160 7.73 10.66 -15.41
N ALA A 161 7.64 11.89 -15.90
CA ALA A 161 6.47 12.74 -15.65
C ALA A 161 5.16 12.09 -16.13
N LYS A 162 5.17 11.40 -17.28
CA LYS A 162 3.99 10.65 -17.76
C LYS A 162 3.66 9.46 -16.86
N MET A 163 4.66 8.76 -16.34
CA MET A 163 4.44 7.66 -15.39
C MET A 163 3.81 8.16 -14.08
N ASP A 164 4.25 9.31 -13.56
CA ASP A 164 3.68 9.91 -12.36
C ASP A 164 2.21 10.32 -12.57
N ILE A 165 1.90 10.92 -13.73
CA ILE A 165 0.51 11.25 -14.11
C ILE A 165 -0.34 9.97 -14.19
N ALA A 166 0.16 8.92 -14.84
CA ALA A 166 -0.57 7.66 -14.98
C ALA A 166 -0.84 7.01 -13.61
N LYS A 167 0.14 7.02 -12.71
CA LYS A 167 -0.01 6.51 -11.34
C LYS A 167 -1.11 7.27 -10.60
N ARG A 168 -1.08 8.61 -10.64
CA ARG A 168 -2.11 9.45 -10.02
C ARG A 168 -3.51 9.16 -10.57
N LEU A 169 -3.66 9.04 -11.89
CA LEU A 169 -4.96 8.73 -12.52
C LEU A 169 -5.50 7.35 -12.08
N ILE A 170 -4.62 6.36 -11.91
CA ILE A 170 -5.01 5.04 -11.39
C ILE A 170 -5.51 5.15 -9.94
N ASP A 171 -4.83 5.93 -9.11
CA ASP A 171 -5.20 6.11 -7.70
C ASP A 171 -6.54 6.87 -7.56
N GLU A 172 -6.73 7.94 -8.34
CA GLU A 172 -8.00 8.68 -8.43
C GLU A 172 -9.17 7.79 -8.91
N ALA A 173 -8.92 6.95 -9.93
CA ALA A 173 -9.93 6.02 -10.43
C ALA A 173 -10.32 4.97 -9.38
N LYS A 174 -9.36 4.45 -8.61
CA LYS A 174 -9.62 3.52 -7.51
C LYS A 174 -10.48 4.14 -6.41
N GLU A 175 -10.15 5.36 -5.98
CA GLU A 175 -10.92 6.07 -4.95
C GLU A 175 -12.36 6.35 -5.43
N SER A 176 -12.51 6.85 -6.66
CA SER A 176 -13.82 7.09 -7.26
C SER A 176 -14.67 5.83 -7.34
N PHE A 177 -14.06 4.69 -7.69
CA PHE A 177 -14.74 3.40 -7.74
C PHE A 177 -15.31 2.98 -6.38
N GLU A 178 -14.52 3.10 -5.31
CA GLU A 178 -14.95 2.75 -3.95
C GLU A 178 -16.07 3.66 -3.45
N LEU A 179 -15.97 4.97 -3.68
CA LEU A 179 -17.03 5.93 -3.35
C LEU A 179 -18.33 5.61 -4.10
N ARG A 180 -18.24 5.31 -5.40
CA ARG A 180 -19.41 4.99 -6.23
C ARG A 180 -20.09 3.71 -5.76
N ARG A 181 -19.32 2.68 -5.39
CA ARG A 181 -19.86 1.43 -4.84
C ARG A 181 -20.57 1.67 -3.51
N ALA A 182 -19.98 2.44 -2.60
CA ALA A 182 -20.61 2.79 -1.33
C ALA A 182 -21.94 3.54 -1.55
N ALA A 183 -21.97 4.51 -2.47
CA ALA A 183 -23.17 5.26 -2.82
C ALA A 183 -24.27 4.37 -3.43
N ILE A 184 -23.92 3.41 -4.30
CA ILE A 184 -24.88 2.46 -4.88
C ILE A 184 -25.51 1.59 -3.76
N LEU A 185 -24.70 1.10 -2.82
CA LEU A 185 -25.20 0.30 -1.70
C LEU A 185 -26.11 1.13 -0.78
N ASP A 186 -25.73 2.37 -0.45
CA ASP A 186 -26.58 3.25 0.37
C ASP A 186 -27.95 3.50 -0.30
N LYS A 187 -27.95 3.81 -1.61
CA LYS A 187 -29.18 3.93 -2.40
C LYS A 187 -30.00 2.63 -2.40
N ALA A 188 -29.36 1.47 -2.47
CA ALA A 188 -30.03 0.17 -2.44
C ALA A 188 -30.79 -0.03 -1.12
N PHE A 189 -30.13 0.25 0.02
CA PHE A 189 -30.71 0.04 1.35
C PHE A 189 -31.67 1.15 1.81
N ARG A 190 -31.65 2.33 1.18
CA ARG A 190 -32.75 3.31 1.25
C ARG A 190 -33.94 2.92 0.37
N GLY A 191 -33.76 1.91 -0.48
CA GLY A 191 -34.75 1.48 -1.46
C GLY A 191 -34.88 2.44 -2.65
N GLU A 192 -33.94 3.34 -2.88
CA GLU A 192 -33.99 4.28 -4.00
C GLU A 192 -33.81 3.57 -5.34
N LEU A 193 -32.98 2.51 -5.39
CA LEU A 193 -32.70 1.78 -6.63
C LEU A 193 -33.92 1.11 -7.27
N THR A 194 -34.92 0.72 -6.48
CA THR A 194 -36.14 0.03 -6.96
C THR A 194 -37.39 0.87 -6.78
N LYS A 195 -37.25 2.18 -6.52
CA LYS A 195 -38.36 3.09 -6.22
C LYS A 195 -39.40 3.11 -7.34
N GLU A 196 -38.96 3.30 -8.58
CA GLU A 196 -39.86 3.36 -9.76
C GLU A 196 -40.64 2.07 -9.95
N TRP A 197 -39.95 0.92 -9.92
CA TRP A 197 -40.60 -0.38 -9.98
C TRP A 197 -41.67 -0.51 -8.89
N ARG A 198 -41.36 -0.21 -7.62
CA ARG A 198 -42.37 -0.29 -6.55
C ARG A 198 -43.57 0.63 -6.76
N LEU A 199 -43.34 1.87 -7.23
CA LEU A 199 -44.43 2.80 -7.53
C LEU A 199 -45.33 2.27 -8.66
N SER A 200 -44.74 1.58 -9.65
CA SER A 200 -45.50 0.97 -10.75
C SER A 200 -46.34 -0.25 -10.35
N GLN A 201 -46.03 -0.88 -9.19
CA GLN A 201 -46.74 -2.06 -8.69
C GLN A 201 -47.93 -1.73 -7.78
N VAL A 202 -48.18 -0.45 -7.50
CA VAL A 202 -49.22 -0.03 -6.53
C VAL A 202 -50.25 0.83 -7.25
N GLU A 203 -51.46 0.31 -7.49
CA GLU A 203 -52.56 1.04 -8.13
C GLU A 203 -53.08 2.21 -7.27
N ILE A 204 -52.94 2.16 -5.94
CA ILE A 204 -53.31 3.24 -5.01
C ILE A 204 -52.32 3.22 -3.83
N LEU A 205 -51.48 4.23 -3.69
CA LEU A 205 -50.66 4.41 -2.48
C LEU A 205 -51.52 5.04 -1.37
N PRO A 206 -51.63 4.45 -0.17
CA PRO A 206 -52.01 5.22 0.99
C PRO A 206 -50.95 6.30 1.22
N ASN A 207 -51.38 7.53 1.54
CA ASN A 207 -50.49 8.60 2.01
C ASN A 207 -49.63 8.08 3.16
N LEU A 208 -48.35 7.78 2.90
CA LEU A 208 -47.44 7.26 3.89
C LEU A 208 -46.21 8.15 3.91
N GLU A 209 -46.21 9.09 4.85
CA GLU A 209 -45.00 9.70 5.42
C GLU A 209 -44.19 8.64 6.20
N THR A 210 -43.76 7.56 5.54
CA THR A 210 -42.92 6.53 6.17
C THR A 210 -41.46 6.73 5.84
N LYS A 211 -40.60 6.62 6.86
CA LYS A 211 -39.13 6.66 6.73
C LYS A 211 -38.53 5.49 5.96
N ILE A 212 -39.33 4.46 5.66
CA ILE A 212 -38.94 3.30 4.85
C ILE A 212 -39.96 3.05 3.73
N PRO A 213 -39.56 2.35 2.66
CA PRO A 213 -40.46 2.08 1.54
C PRO A 213 -41.67 1.19 1.86
N TYR A 214 -42.73 1.33 1.06
CA TYR A 214 -43.93 0.51 1.17
C TYR A 214 -43.61 -1.00 1.11
N GLY A 215 -44.23 -1.79 1.99
CA GLY A 215 -44.02 -3.23 2.14
C GLY A 215 -42.76 -3.63 2.93
N TRP A 216 -41.88 -2.69 3.26
CA TRP A 216 -40.70 -2.98 4.08
C TRP A 216 -41.08 -3.03 5.56
N LYS A 217 -40.41 -3.90 6.31
CA LYS A 217 -40.62 -4.06 7.75
C LYS A 217 -39.30 -3.83 8.47
N HIS A 218 -39.36 -3.10 9.59
CA HIS A 218 -38.25 -3.06 10.53
C HIS A 218 -38.18 -4.40 11.26
N VAL A 219 -37.04 -5.07 11.17
CA VAL A 219 -36.73 -6.33 11.87
C VAL A 219 -35.32 -6.21 12.43
N ILE A 220 -35.04 -6.93 13.52
CA ILE A 220 -33.67 -7.06 14.02
C ILE A 220 -32.96 -8.21 13.28
N LEU A 221 -31.64 -8.11 13.10
CA LEU A 221 -30.89 -9.06 12.29
C LEU A 221 -31.07 -10.52 12.78
N SER A 222 -31.14 -10.75 14.09
CA SER A 222 -31.38 -12.07 14.69
C SER A 222 -32.74 -12.70 14.35
N ASP A 223 -33.72 -11.89 13.94
CA ASP A 223 -35.02 -12.41 13.53
C ASP A 223 -34.95 -13.07 12.16
N VAL A 224 -34.02 -12.64 11.31
CA VAL A 224 -33.91 -13.07 9.91
C VAL A 224 -32.66 -13.89 9.61
N VAL A 225 -31.67 -13.94 10.51
CA VAL A 225 -30.46 -14.77 10.36
C VAL A 225 -30.15 -15.59 11.60
N GLN A 226 -29.37 -16.65 11.42
CA GLN A 226 -28.65 -17.36 12.46
C GLN A 226 -27.18 -16.92 12.43
N VAL A 227 -26.64 -16.56 13.59
CA VAL A 227 -25.21 -16.24 13.74
C VAL A 227 -24.51 -17.43 14.38
N ASN A 228 -23.42 -17.87 13.75
CA ASN A 228 -22.65 -19.07 14.08
C ASN A 228 -23.54 -20.32 14.22
N PRO A 229 -24.19 -20.77 13.13
CA PRO A 229 -25.04 -21.94 13.14
C PRO A 229 -24.28 -23.18 13.64
N ARG A 230 -25.02 -24.10 14.28
CA ARG A 230 -24.45 -25.35 14.80
C ARG A 230 -23.99 -26.25 13.66
N ARG A 231 -22.98 -27.08 13.95
CA ARG A 231 -22.37 -28.04 13.03
C ARG A 231 -23.24 -29.30 12.83
N THR A 232 -24.42 -29.16 12.26
CA THR A 232 -25.40 -30.28 12.22
C THR A 232 -25.12 -31.31 11.13
N LYS A 233 -24.39 -30.96 10.05
CA LYS A 233 -24.17 -31.83 8.89
C LYS A 233 -22.84 -32.61 8.90
N LEU A 234 -22.12 -32.64 10.02
CA LEU A 234 -20.78 -33.25 10.10
C LEU A 234 -20.76 -34.69 10.66
N GLN A 235 -21.92 -35.32 10.89
CA GLN A 235 -22.00 -36.59 11.64
C GLN A 235 -21.45 -37.81 10.89
N HIS A 236 -21.30 -37.73 9.57
CA HIS A 236 -20.93 -38.85 8.70
C HIS A 236 -19.81 -38.49 7.70
N ILE A 237 -18.88 -37.63 8.09
CA ILE A 237 -17.77 -37.20 7.23
C ILE A 237 -16.51 -37.99 7.62
N SER A 238 -15.84 -38.59 6.63
CA SER A 238 -14.58 -39.29 6.86
C SER A 238 -13.45 -38.30 7.15
N ASP A 239 -12.47 -38.73 7.95
CA ASP A 239 -11.35 -37.90 8.37
C ASP A 239 -10.48 -37.44 7.17
N GLU A 240 -10.45 -38.24 6.11
CA GLU A 240 -9.72 -38.01 4.86
C GLU A 240 -10.47 -37.10 3.89
N GLN A 241 -11.78 -36.91 4.09
CA GLN A 241 -12.61 -36.13 3.17
C GLN A 241 -12.12 -34.68 3.09
N GLU A 242 -11.88 -34.21 1.87
CA GLU A 242 -11.43 -32.85 1.62
C GLU A 242 -12.56 -31.84 1.76
N CYS A 243 -12.21 -30.63 2.15
CA CYS A 243 -13.10 -29.49 2.22
C CYS A 243 -12.35 -28.19 1.94
N THR A 244 -13.11 -27.15 1.63
CA THR A 244 -12.55 -25.82 1.40
C THR A 244 -12.14 -25.18 2.73
N PHE A 245 -10.88 -24.74 2.82
CA PHE A 245 -10.38 -23.96 3.93
C PHE A 245 -10.15 -22.50 3.51
N VAL A 246 -10.75 -21.57 4.27
CA VAL A 246 -10.69 -20.14 3.98
C VAL A 246 -9.87 -19.44 5.07
N PRO A 247 -8.58 -19.14 4.82
CA PRO A 247 -7.83 -18.24 5.68
C PRO A 247 -8.36 -16.80 5.57
N MET A 248 -8.03 -15.93 6.52
CA MET A 248 -8.45 -14.51 6.48
C MET A 248 -7.92 -13.78 5.22
N GLY A 249 -6.74 -14.17 4.74
CA GLY A 249 -6.15 -13.66 3.51
C GLY A 249 -7.00 -13.93 2.27
N ALA A 250 -7.68 -15.08 2.24
CA ALA A 250 -8.51 -15.51 1.11
C ALA A 250 -9.84 -14.75 0.98
N VAL A 251 -10.22 -13.89 1.94
CA VAL A 251 -11.42 -13.06 1.81
C VAL A 251 -11.04 -11.70 1.26
N SER A 252 -11.50 -11.38 0.06
CA SER A 252 -11.21 -10.11 -0.59
C SER A 252 -11.91 -8.94 0.07
N GLU A 253 -11.15 -7.89 0.38
CA GLU A 253 -11.67 -6.62 0.89
C GLU A 253 -12.47 -5.89 -0.19
N ILE A 254 -11.97 -5.97 -1.43
CA ILE A 254 -12.56 -5.31 -2.59
C ILE A 254 -13.72 -6.14 -3.11
N SER A 255 -13.48 -7.29 -3.75
CA SER A 255 -14.56 -8.01 -4.45
C SER A 255 -15.59 -8.58 -3.47
N GLY A 256 -15.14 -9.00 -2.28
CA GLY A 256 -15.95 -9.75 -1.34
C GLY A 256 -16.21 -11.18 -1.74
N THR A 257 -15.34 -11.74 -2.59
CA THR A 257 -15.31 -13.15 -2.92
C THR A 257 -14.25 -13.87 -2.09
N ILE A 258 -14.32 -15.19 -2.09
CA ILE A 258 -13.26 -16.06 -1.61
C ILE A 258 -12.27 -16.25 -2.76
N GLU A 259 -11.05 -15.78 -2.59
CA GLU A 259 -9.94 -15.83 -3.53
C GLU A 259 -8.89 -16.82 -3.01
N GLU A 260 -8.49 -17.78 -3.85
CA GLU A 260 -7.44 -18.76 -3.53
C GLU A 260 -7.67 -19.51 -2.19
N PRO A 261 -8.82 -20.17 -1.98
CA PRO A 261 -9.00 -20.99 -0.79
C PRO A 261 -8.08 -22.22 -0.84
N GLU A 262 -7.70 -22.70 0.35
CA GLU A 262 -6.92 -23.92 0.50
C GLU A 262 -7.84 -25.15 0.48
N VAL A 263 -7.27 -26.31 0.16
CA VAL A 263 -7.94 -27.61 0.32
C VAL A 263 -7.33 -28.31 1.53
N LYS A 264 -8.17 -28.74 2.48
CA LYS A 264 -7.74 -29.47 3.67
C LYS A 264 -8.63 -30.67 3.93
N SER A 265 -8.03 -31.75 4.44
CA SER A 265 -8.79 -32.90 4.95
C SER A 265 -9.51 -32.55 6.24
N PHE A 266 -10.67 -33.16 6.44
CA PHE A 266 -11.55 -32.90 7.58
C PHE A 266 -10.85 -33.09 8.92
N VAL A 267 -9.97 -34.11 9.05
CA VAL A 267 -9.21 -34.37 10.27
C VAL A 267 -8.36 -33.19 10.74
N ILE A 268 -7.85 -32.37 9.82
CA ILE A 268 -7.02 -31.20 10.12
C ILE A 268 -7.88 -30.05 10.64
N VAL A 269 -9.09 -29.87 10.09
CA VAL A 269 -9.91 -28.68 10.33
C VAL A 269 -11.09 -28.90 11.29
N LYS A 270 -11.38 -30.16 11.67
CA LYS A 270 -12.52 -30.50 12.54
C LYS A 270 -12.48 -29.83 13.92
N LYS A 271 -11.30 -29.43 14.41
CA LYS A 271 -11.10 -28.68 15.67
C LYS A 271 -10.34 -27.37 15.40
N GLY A 272 -10.67 -26.33 16.16
CA GLY A 272 -9.93 -25.07 16.13
C GLY A 272 -10.27 -24.11 14.97
N TYR A 273 -11.28 -24.41 14.15
CA TYR A 273 -11.69 -23.57 13.02
C TYR A 273 -13.19 -23.32 12.96
N THR A 274 -13.58 -22.27 12.26
CA THR A 274 -14.97 -21.86 12.10
C THR A 274 -15.61 -22.63 10.95
N TYR A 275 -16.70 -23.35 11.22
CA TYR A 275 -17.44 -24.13 10.23
C TYR A 275 -18.49 -23.27 9.52
N PHE A 276 -18.62 -23.44 8.21
CA PHE A 276 -19.69 -22.84 7.40
C PHE A 276 -20.09 -23.78 6.26
N GLU A 277 -21.27 -23.54 5.70
CA GLU A 277 -21.84 -24.29 4.58
C GLU A 277 -21.93 -23.44 3.32
N GLU A 278 -22.24 -24.11 2.21
CA GLU A 278 -22.56 -23.44 0.95
C GLU A 278 -23.66 -22.38 1.14
N ASN A 279 -23.45 -21.20 0.56
CA ASN A 279 -24.27 -19.98 0.70
C ASN A 279 -24.26 -19.31 2.07
N ASP A 280 -23.52 -19.77 3.07
CA ASP A 280 -23.32 -18.98 4.29
C ASP A 280 -22.53 -17.70 4.00
N ILE A 281 -22.69 -16.68 4.84
CA ILE A 281 -21.89 -15.47 4.79
C ILE A 281 -20.83 -15.55 5.87
N ILE A 282 -19.56 -15.50 5.47
CA ILE A 282 -18.44 -15.36 6.40
C ILE A 282 -18.13 -13.87 6.57
N PHE A 283 -18.10 -13.41 7.81
CA PHE A 283 -17.92 -12.00 8.18
C PHE A 283 -16.75 -11.89 9.15
N ALA A 284 -15.70 -11.14 8.80
CA ALA A 284 -14.57 -10.93 9.69
C ALA A 284 -15.01 -10.17 10.96
N LYS A 285 -14.61 -10.65 12.13
CA LYS A 285 -14.97 -10.06 13.42
C LYS A 285 -13.84 -9.24 14.07
N ILE A 286 -12.69 -9.14 13.41
CA ILE A 286 -11.47 -8.45 13.88
C ILE A 286 -11.08 -7.24 13.04
N THR A 287 -10.40 -6.28 13.66
CA THR A 287 -9.77 -5.12 12.97
C THR A 287 -8.37 -5.51 12.47
N PRO A 288 -7.93 -5.02 11.29
CA PRO A 288 -8.65 -4.15 10.34
C PRO A 288 -9.59 -4.88 9.38
N CYS A 289 -9.64 -6.21 9.41
CA CYS A 289 -10.35 -7.03 8.43
C CYS A 289 -11.85 -6.69 8.30
N MET A 290 -12.54 -6.50 9.42
CA MET A 290 -13.95 -6.11 9.46
C MET A 290 -14.15 -4.70 8.88
N GLU A 291 -13.29 -3.75 9.28
CA GLU A 291 -13.31 -2.37 8.80
C GLU A 291 -13.07 -2.30 7.30
N ASN A 292 -12.18 -3.15 6.76
CA ASN A 292 -11.90 -3.24 5.33
C ASN A 292 -12.99 -4.01 4.55
N GLY A 293 -13.99 -4.55 5.23
CA GLY A 293 -15.11 -5.23 4.60
C GLY A 293 -14.78 -6.64 4.11
N LYS A 294 -13.88 -7.36 4.81
CA LYS A 294 -13.69 -8.80 4.59
C LYS A 294 -14.96 -9.55 4.98
N THR A 295 -15.86 -9.68 4.01
CA THR A 295 -17.12 -10.40 4.09
C THR A 295 -17.32 -11.10 2.76
N ALA A 296 -17.59 -12.41 2.81
CA ALA A 296 -17.73 -13.25 1.64
C ALA A 296 -19.01 -14.08 1.72
N LEU A 297 -19.68 -14.27 0.57
CA LEU A 297 -20.66 -15.33 0.41
C LEU A 297 -19.90 -16.61 0.06
N ALA A 298 -20.00 -17.62 0.90
CA ALA A 298 -19.42 -18.93 0.64
C ALA A 298 -20.12 -19.54 -0.58
N SER A 299 -19.34 -19.76 -1.64
CA SER A 299 -19.81 -20.28 -2.91
C SER A 299 -18.78 -21.27 -3.45
N LYS A 300 -19.22 -22.36 -4.07
CA LYS A 300 -18.35 -23.38 -4.72
C LYS A 300 -17.46 -24.10 -3.71
N LEU A 301 -18.01 -24.47 -2.57
CA LEU A 301 -17.26 -25.21 -1.55
C LEU A 301 -17.10 -26.67 -1.96
N ILE A 302 -15.91 -27.22 -1.76
CA ILE A 302 -15.63 -28.65 -1.92
C ILE A 302 -16.53 -29.41 -0.96
N ASN A 303 -17.32 -30.34 -1.50
CA ASN A 303 -18.32 -31.13 -0.76
C ASN A 303 -19.40 -30.30 -0.04
N GLY A 304 -19.61 -29.03 -0.43
CA GLY A 304 -20.70 -28.18 0.07
C GLY A 304 -20.50 -27.61 1.48
N PHE A 305 -19.30 -27.75 2.06
CA PHE A 305 -18.96 -27.16 3.35
C PHE A 305 -17.50 -26.71 3.41
N GLY A 306 -17.19 -25.86 4.38
CA GLY A 306 -15.85 -25.37 4.58
C GLY A 306 -15.53 -25.01 6.03
N PHE A 307 -14.25 -24.76 6.24
CA PHE A 307 -13.71 -24.27 7.50
C PHE A 307 -12.90 -23.01 7.25
N GLY A 308 -12.77 -22.15 8.25
CA GLY A 308 -11.96 -20.95 8.11
C GLY A 308 -11.43 -20.45 9.43
N SER A 309 -10.79 -19.28 9.38
CA SER A 309 -10.28 -18.59 10.57
C SER A 309 -11.30 -18.56 11.71
N THR A 310 -10.82 -18.68 12.94
CA THR A 310 -11.61 -18.47 14.17
C THR A 310 -12.19 -17.06 14.23
N GLU A 311 -11.63 -16.14 13.46
CA GLU A 311 -12.00 -14.72 13.42
C GLU A 311 -13.16 -14.41 12.45
N PHE A 312 -13.89 -15.43 12.01
CA PHE A 312 -15.15 -15.26 11.30
C PHE A 312 -16.36 -15.42 12.21
N HIS A 313 -17.36 -14.57 12.00
CA HIS A 313 -18.75 -14.92 12.22
C HIS A 313 -19.32 -15.56 10.96
N VAL A 314 -20.15 -16.57 11.14
CA VAL A 314 -20.89 -17.23 10.06
C VAL A 314 -22.34 -16.82 10.17
N ILE A 315 -22.90 -16.27 9.11
CA ILE A 315 -24.24 -15.71 9.10
C ILE A 315 -25.04 -16.47 8.05
N ARG A 316 -26.13 -17.11 8.50
CA ARG A 316 -27.02 -17.90 7.65
C ARG A 316 -28.41 -17.29 7.68
N ALA A 317 -28.94 -16.86 6.54
CA ALA A 317 -30.32 -16.41 6.46
C ALA A 317 -31.30 -17.53 6.84
N LYS A 318 -32.37 -17.17 7.55
CA LYS A 318 -33.50 -18.07 7.79
C LYS A 318 -34.31 -18.25 6.50
N GLN A 319 -35.24 -19.18 6.53
CA GLN A 319 -36.11 -19.49 5.39
C GLN A 319 -36.78 -18.22 4.83
N HIS A 320 -36.85 -18.12 3.50
CA HIS A 320 -37.41 -16.98 2.75
C HIS A 320 -36.62 -15.66 2.81
N ILE A 321 -35.44 -15.63 3.43
CA ILE A 321 -34.54 -14.47 3.43
C ILE A 321 -33.38 -14.71 2.45
N ASN A 322 -33.11 -13.73 1.59
CA ASN A 322 -32.07 -13.84 0.56
C ASN A 322 -30.68 -13.54 1.16
N ASN A 323 -29.77 -14.52 1.14
CA ASN A 323 -28.39 -14.36 1.62
C ASN A 323 -27.62 -13.24 0.89
N LYS A 324 -27.86 -13.01 -0.41
CA LYS A 324 -27.20 -11.91 -1.14
C LYS A 324 -27.57 -10.55 -0.56
N TYR A 325 -28.81 -10.37 -0.12
CA TYR A 325 -29.26 -9.13 0.52
C TYR A 325 -28.51 -8.88 1.83
N ILE A 326 -28.44 -9.90 2.70
CA ILE A 326 -27.70 -9.82 3.97
C ILE A 326 -26.20 -9.58 3.72
N TYR A 327 -25.62 -10.25 2.73
CA TYR A 327 -24.23 -10.06 2.32
C TYR A 327 -23.94 -8.61 1.92
N PHE A 328 -24.77 -8.00 1.06
CA PHE A 328 -24.58 -6.61 0.66
C PHE A 328 -24.80 -5.64 1.82
N LEU A 329 -25.70 -5.96 2.76
CA LEU A 329 -25.95 -5.14 3.95
C LEU A 329 -24.72 -5.09 4.84
N LEU A 330 -24.14 -6.25 5.13
CA LEU A 330 -22.93 -6.39 5.95
C LEU A 330 -21.70 -5.71 5.31
N ARG A 331 -21.67 -5.64 3.97
CA ARG A 331 -20.62 -4.93 3.21
C ARG A 331 -20.85 -3.43 3.07
N SER A 332 -22.04 -2.92 3.37
CA SER A 332 -22.31 -1.49 3.27
C SER A 332 -21.40 -0.68 4.19
N SER A 333 -20.94 0.48 3.72
CA SER A 333 -20.10 1.38 4.52
C SER A 333 -20.79 1.80 5.81
N LYS A 334 -22.11 2.05 5.75
CA LYS A 334 -22.94 2.37 6.90
C LYS A 334 -22.88 1.29 7.99
N PHE A 335 -23.15 0.03 7.61
CA PHE A 335 -23.11 -1.08 8.57
C PHE A 335 -21.71 -1.24 9.18
N ARG A 336 -20.65 -1.20 8.36
CA ARG A 336 -19.27 -1.31 8.86
C ARG A 336 -18.88 -0.18 9.80
N TYR A 337 -19.32 1.04 9.50
CA TYR A 337 -19.09 2.20 10.36
C TYR A 337 -19.79 2.03 11.71
N GLU A 338 -21.06 1.64 11.72
CA GLU A 338 -21.80 1.35 12.96
C GLU A 338 -21.15 0.19 13.74
N ALA A 339 -20.78 -0.90 13.05
CA ALA A 339 -20.09 -2.04 13.67
C ALA A 339 -18.75 -1.64 14.30
N LYS A 340 -17.97 -0.77 13.65
CA LYS A 340 -16.70 -0.24 14.18
C LYS A 340 -16.91 0.47 15.52
N MET A 341 -17.96 1.27 15.66
CA MET A 341 -18.26 2.01 16.90
C MET A 341 -18.64 1.11 18.07
N HIS A 342 -19.06 -0.13 17.80
CA HIS A 342 -19.47 -1.12 18.80
C HIS A 342 -18.45 -2.24 19.01
N MET A 343 -17.24 -2.11 18.45
CA MET A 343 -16.17 -3.05 18.72
C MET A 343 -15.65 -2.89 20.15
N THR A 344 -15.46 -4.03 20.83
CA THR A 344 -14.89 -4.07 22.18
C THR A 344 -13.65 -4.98 22.19
N GLY A 345 -12.53 -4.50 22.72
CA GLY A 345 -11.29 -5.27 22.85
C GLY A 345 -10.05 -4.37 22.98
N ALA A 346 -8.96 -4.88 23.55
CA ALA A 346 -7.71 -4.14 23.65
C ALA A 346 -7.12 -3.88 22.26
N VAL A 347 -6.48 -2.72 22.09
CA VAL A 347 -5.90 -2.24 20.83
C VAL A 347 -4.99 -3.33 20.23
N GLY A 348 -5.47 -4.04 19.20
CA GLY A 348 -4.78 -5.16 18.56
C GLY A 348 -5.60 -6.45 18.41
N TRP A 349 -6.64 -6.66 19.23
CA TRP A 349 -7.54 -7.83 19.16
C TRP A 349 -8.97 -7.39 19.56
N MET A 350 -9.67 -6.67 18.68
CA MET A 350 -11.08 -6.35 18.90
C MET A 350 -11.95 -7.46 18.28
N GLY A 351 -12.74 -8.14 19.11
CA GLY A 351 -13.72 -9.13 18.67
C GLY A 351 -15.14 -8.69 19.09
N TYR A 352 -16.13 -8.92 18.24
CA TYR A 352 -17.52 -8.57 18.51
C TYR A 352 -18.15 -9.54 19.54
N THR A 353 -18.67 -9.04 20.66
CA THR A 353 -19.53 -9.83 21.57
C THR A 353 -20.99 -9.38 21.52
N LYS A 354 -21.85 -10.34 21.86
CA LYS A 354 -23.32 -10.37 21.73
C LYS A 354 -24.04 -9.04 22.00
N LEU A 355 -25.00 -8.75 21.14
CA LEU A 355 -26.10 -7.81 21.37
C LEU A 355 -26.78 -8.13 22.71
N ASP A 356 -26.51 -7.33 23.74
CA ASP A 356 -27.23 -7.43 25.00
C ASP A 356 -28.60 -6.74 24.86
N ARG A 357 -29.64 -7.54 25.13
CA ARG A 357 -31.01 -7.08 25.33
C ARG A 357 -31.04 -6.11 26.51
N LYS A 358 -31.17 -4.81 26.26
CA LYS A 358 -31.71 -3.84 27.24
C LYS A 358 -32.16 -2.55 26.56
N ILE A 359 -33.38 -2.55 26.04
CA ILE A 359 -34.26 -1.37 26.09
C ILE A 359 -35.64 -1.89 26.50
N LYS A 360 -35.87 -1.92 27.82
CA LYS A 360 -37.18 -1.64 28.39
C LYS A 360 -37.14 -0.16 28.76
N GLY A 361 -38.11 0.58 28.26
CA GLY A 361 -38.25 2.03 28.34
C GLY A 361 -39.12 2.46 27.18
#